data_AF-A0AAW9K4I1-F1
#
_entry.id   AF-A0AAW9K4I1-F1
#
_cell.length_a   1.000
_cell.length_b   1.000
_cell.length_c   1.000
_cell.angle_alpha   90.00
_cell.angle_beta   90.00
_cell.angle_gamma   90.00
#
_symmetry.space_group_name_H-M   'P 1'
#
loop_
_entity.id
_entity.type
_entity.pdbx_description
1 polymer ?
#
loop_
_entity_poly.entity_id
_entity_poly.type
_entity_poly.pdbx_seq_one_letter_code
_entity_poly.pdbx_strand_id
1 'polypeptide(L)'
;MKRGDRLTAIVMALQQRAETAVSLAAKLEVSKRTIMRDMQALSEMGVPLYAVSGPSGGYRLMEGYKLPPLGLTEAEALTVLVALNGMTRLADSPFNTERWTVIDKVRHGWSPDLQLQLEPLLSKRELSIP
;
A
#
# COMPACT_ATOMS: atom_id res chain seq x y z
N MET A 1 -1.03 21.68 -6.69
CA MET A 1 -1.09 20.35 -6.04
C MET A 1 0.31 19.88 -5.64
N LYS A 2 0.51 19.34 -4.43
CA LYS A 2 1.81 18.75 -4.02
C LYS A 2 2.08 17.44 -4.77
N ARG A 3 3.35 17.05 -4.90
CA ARG A 3 3.74 15.84 -5.66
C ARG A 3 3.20 14.55 -5.03
N GLY A 4 3.31 14.39 -3.70
CA GLY A 4 2.82 13.20 -2.99
C GLY A 4 1.33 12.96 -3.22
N ASP A 5 0.51 13.97 -2.98
CA ASP A 5 -0.94 13.92 -3.22
C ASP A 5 -1.27 13.50 -4.66
N ARG A 6 -0.48 13.98 -5.63
CA ARG A 6 -0.69 13.68 -7.05
C ARG A 6 -0.36 12.24 -7.41
N LEU A 7 0.72 11.69 -6.84
CA LEU A 7 1.09 10.29 -7.03
C LEU A 7 0.00 9.36 -6.48
N THR A 8 -0.50 9.65 -5.27
CA THR A 8 -1.64 8.92 -4.68
C THR A 8 -2.88 9.01 -5.55
N ALA A 9 -3.24 10.20 -6.02
CA ALA A 9 -4.40 10.41 -6.89
C ALA A 9 -4.29 9.64 -8.22
N ILE A 10 -3.09 9.58 -8.83
CA ILE A 10 -2.85 8.79 -10.05
C ILE A 10 -3.09 7.30 -9.78
N VAL A 11 -2.53 6.75 -8.69
CA VAL A 11 -2.72 5.34 -8.35
C VAL A 11 -4.21 5.02 -8.13
N MET A 12 -4.93 5.85 -7.38
CA MET A 12 -6.37 5.66 -7.15
C MET A 12 -7.19 5.73 -8.45
N ALA A 13 -6.83 6.63 -9.37
CA ALA A 13 -7.49 6.71 -10.67
C ALA A 13 -7.28 5.43 -11.50
N LEU A 14 -6.04 4.90 -11.50
CA LEU A 14 -5.67 3.68 -12.23
C LEU A 14 -6.25 2.39 -11.61
N GLN A 15 -6.63 2.40 -10.33
CA GLN A 15 -7.37 1.30 -9.70
C GLN A 15 -8.80 1.18 -10.20
N GLN A 16 -9.45 2.30 -10.56
CA GLN A 16 -10.83 2.30 -11.01
C GLN A 16 -10.95 1.86 -12.48
N ARG A 17 -10.06 2.38 -13.33
CA ARG A 17 -10.03 2.08 -14.77
C ARG A 17 -8.72 2.53 -15.41
N ALA A 18 -8.52 2.14 -16.67
CA ALA A 18 -7.45 2.69 -17.48
C ALA A 18 -7.60 4.21 -17.66
N GLU A 19 -6.48 4.92 -17.60
CA GLU A 19 -6.45 6.36 -17.83
C GLU A 19 -5.28 6.75 -18.74
N THR A 20 -5.52 7.69 -19.65
CA THR A 20 -4.45 8.25 -20.48
C THR A 20 -3.72 9.35 -19.73
N ALA A 21 -2.46 9.62 -20.11
CA ALA A 21 -1.72 10.77 -19.57
C ALA A 21 -2.45 12.11 -19.80
N VAL A 22 -3.22 12.22 -20.88
CA VAL A 22 -4.00 13.42 -21.20
C VAL A 22 -5.21 13.55 -20.27
N SER A 23 -5.92 12.44 -20.01
CA SER A 23 -7.04 12.40 -19.07
C SER A 23 -6.60 12.75 -17.64
N LEU A 24 -5.49 12.14 -17.18
CA LEU A 24 -4.92 12.44 -15.86
C LEU A 24 -4.46 13.90 -15.75
N ALA A 25 -3.84 14.44 -16.82
CA ALA A 25 -3.40 15.83 -16.87
C ALA A 25 -4.57 16.81 -16.73
N ALA A 26 -5.67 16.55 -17.44
CA ALA A 26 -6.89 17.36 -17.34
C ALA A 26 -7.53 17.28 -15.95
N LYS A 27 -7.66 16.08 -15.37
CA LYS A 27 -8.27 15.86 -14.05
C LYS A 27 -7.49 16.47 -12.90
N LEU A 28 -6.16 16.43 -12.98
CA LEU A 28 -5.26 16.87 -11.92
C LEU A 28 -4.73 18.29 -12.18
N GLU A 29 -5.20 18.95 -13.24
CA GLU A 29 -4.85 20.31 -13.65
C GLU A 29 -3.32 20.51 -13.77
N VAL A 30 -2.64 19.56 -14.41
CA VAL A 30 -1.19 19.59 -14.64
C VAL A 30 -0.85 19.30 -16.09
N SER A 31 0.40 19.56 -16.49
CA SER A 31 0.85 19.23 -17.84
C SER A 31 0.95 17.70 -18.05
N LYS A 32 0.78 17.26 -19.31
CA LYS A 32 1.07 15.87 -19.71
C LYS A 32 2.50 15.45 -19.36
N ARG A 33 3.49 16.35 -19.49
CA ARG A 33 4.89 16.10 -19.11
C ARG A 33 5.03 15.81 -17.62
N THR A 34 4.26 16.48 -16.78
CA THR A 34 4.21 16.23 -15.33
C THR A 34 3.70 14.83 -15.05
N ILE A 35 2.57 14.44 -15.67
CA ILE A 35 2.04 13.07 -15.53
C ILE A 35 3.06 12.03 -15.98
N MET A 36 3.70 12.20 -17.14
CA MET A 36 4.72 11.25 -17.61
C MET A 36 5.88 11.08 -16.61
N ARG A 37 6.32 12.18 -15.99
CA ARG A 37 7.34 12.13 -14.92
C ARG A 37 6.83 11.42 -13.66
N ASP A 38 5.57 11.62 -13.29
CA ASP A 38 4.97 10.95 -12.14
C ASP A 38 4.77 9.45 -12.40
N MET A 39 4.36 9.06 -13.62
CA MET A 39 4.29 7.64 -14.01
C MET A 39 5.65 6.96 -13.89
N GLN A 40 6.72 7.65 -14.31
CA GLN A 40 8.07 7.13 -14.17
C GLN A 40 8.47 7.00 -12.70
N ALA A 41 8.17 8.00 -11.88
CA ALA A 41 8.42 7.93 -10.43
C ALA A 41 7.64 6.80 -9.75
N LEU A 42 6.37 6.58 -10.11
CA LEU A 42 5.57 5.46 -9.61
C LEU A 42 6.19 4.11 -10.01
N SER A 43 6.67 3.99 -11.25
CA SER A 43 7.38 2.80 -11.72
C SER A 43 8.67 2.56 -10.93
N GLU A 44 9.44 3.61 -10.65
CA GLU A 44 10.66 3.55 -9.84
C GLU A 44 10.35 3.17 -8.37
N MET A 45 9.17 3.54 -7.86
CA MET A 45 8.65 3.14 -6.55
C MET A 45 8.06 1.73 -6.53
N GLY A 46 8.12 0.97 -7.63
CA GLY A 46 7.63 -0.40 -7.71
C GLY A 46 6.12 -0.54 -7.91
N VAL A 47 5.42 0.54 -8.30
CA VAL A 47 4.00 0.43 -8.68
C VAL A 47 3.91 -0.33 -10.02
N PRO A 48 3.16 -1.45 -10.09
CA PRO A 48 3.13 -2.32 -11.26
C PRO A 48 2.22 -1.72 -12.35
N LEU A 49 2.79 -0.78 -13.10
CA LEU A 49 2.15 -0.06 -14.20
C LEU A 49 2.42 -0.76 -15.53
N TYR A 50 1.40 -0.86 -16.38
CA TYR A 50 1.59 -1.21 -17.79
C TYR A 50 0.81 -0.25 -18.69
N ALA A 51 1.32 -0.06 -19.91
CA ALA A 51 0.66 0.75 -20.93
C ALA A 51 -0.06 -0.17 -21.91
N VAL A 52 -1.32 0.15 -22.19
CA VAL A 52 -2.13 -0.49 -23.24
C VAL A 52 -2.14 0.44 -24.46
N SER A 53 -1.76 -0.08 -25.61
CA SER A 53 -1.84 0.63 -26.89
C SER A 53 -3.25 0.54 -27.49
N GLY A 54 -3.68 1.56 -28.23
CA GLY A 54 -4.94 1.58 -28.97
C GLY A 54 -5.84 2.80 -28.66
N PRO A 55 -6.98 2.94 -29.35
CA PRO A 55 -7.91 4.08 -29.21
C PRO A 55 -8.49 4.24 -27.79
N SER A 56 -8.65 3.12 -27.08
CA SER A 56 -9.06 3.03 -25.67
C SER A 56 -7.90 2.62 -24.75
N GLY A 57 -6.67 2.84 -25.22
CA GLY A 57 -5.43 2.59 -24.48
C GLY A 57 -5.20 3.56 -23.34
N GLY A 58 -4.08 3.41 -22.65
CA GLY A 58 -3.74 4.18 -21.46
C GLY A 58 -2.93 3.38 -20.48
N TYR A 59 -2.64 3.96 -19.33
CA TYR A 59 -1.99 3.26 -18.24
C TYR A 59 -3.00 2.43 -17.46
N ARG A 60 -2.56 1.29 -16.94
CA ARG A 60 -3.30 0.41 -16.04
C ARG A 60 -2.38 -0.11 -14.94
N LEU A 61 -2.98 -0.48 -13.82
CA LEU A 61 -2.34 -1.33 -12.82
C LEU A 61 -2.48 -2.80 -13.24
N MET A 62 -1.41 -3.58 -13.08
CA MET A 62 -1.41 -5.02 -13.38
C MET A 62 -2.60 -5.73 -12.71
N GLU A 63 -3.29 -6.58 -13.46
CA GLU A 63 -4.44 -7.34 -12.93
C GLU A 63 -4.00 -8.17 -11.72
N GLY A 64 -4.81 -8.12 -10.64
CA GLY A 64 -4.49 -8.79 -9.38
C GLY A 64 -3.72 -7.93 -8.37
N TYR A 65 -3.49 -6.64 -8.65
CA TYR A 65 -2.98 -5.69 -7.65
C TYR A 65 -4.00 -5.48 -6.52
N LYS A 66 -3.93 -6.33 -5.51
CA LYS A 66 -4.74 -6.28 -4.29
C LYS A 66 -4.05 -5.37 -3.27
N LEU A 67 -4.71 -4.26 -2.95
CA LEU A 67 -4.30 -3.18 -2.06
C LEU A 67 -2.96 -2.53 -2.45
N PRO A 68 -2.91 -1.20 -2.61
CA PRO A 68 -1.63 -0.52 -2.74
C PRO A 68 -0.80 -0.76 -1.45
N PRO A 69 0.54 -0.68 -1.49
CA PRO A 69 1.37 -0.64 -0.29
C PRO A 69 0.77 0.35 0.70
N LEU A 70 0.35 -0.16 1.86
CA LEU A 70 -0.19 0.67 2.93
C LEU A 70 1.01 1.43 3.50
N GLY A 71 1.06 2.74 3.29
CA GLY A 71 2.08 3.62 3.86
C GLY A 71 1.85 3.84 5.35
N LEU A 72 1.89 2.76 6.13
CA LEU A 72 1.73 2.81 7.58
C LEU A 72 2.99 3.42 8.20
N THR A 73 2.78 4.38 9.10
CA THR A 73 3.83 4.80 10.03
C THR A 73 4.19 3.64 10.98
N GLU A 74 5.36 3.73 11.60
CA GLU A 74 5.82 2.73 12.57
C GLU A 74 4.79 2.52 13.70
N ALA A 75 4.22 3.62 14.21
CA ALA A 75 3.20 3.59 15.26
C ALA A 75 1.87 2.97 14.79
N GLU A 76 1.41 3.24 13.56
CA GLU A 76 0.18 2.66 13.02
C GLU A 76 0.34 1.15 12.80
N ALA A 77 1.46 0.72 12.23
CA ALA A 77 1.70 -0.69 12.02
C ALA A 77 1.92 -1.45 13.35
N LEU A 78 2.53 -0.83 14.37
CA LEU A 78 2.55 -1.36 15.74
C LEU A 78 1.15 -1.53 16.33
N THR A 79 0.29 -0.52 16.16
CA THR A 79 -1.09 -0.54 16.64
C THR A 79 -1.85 -1.72 16.03
N VAL A 80 -1.69 -1.94 14.71
CA VAL A 80 -2.28 -3.08 14.01
C VAL A 80 -1.76 -4.41 14.57
N LEU A 81 -0.44 -4.54 14.77
CA LEU A 81 0.15 -5.78 15.30
C LEU A 81 -0.34 -6.12 16.71
N VAL A 82 -0.42 -5.12 17.61
CA VAL A 82 -0.93 -5.32 18.97
C VAL A 82 -2.40 -5.74 18.95
N ALA A 83 -3.23 -5.09 18.13
CA ALA A 83 -4.64 -5.44 17.97
C ALA A 83 -4.81 -6.87 17.46
N LEU A 84 -4.07 -7.25 16.40
CA LEU A 84 -4.10 -8.60 15.85
C LEU A 84 -3.60 -9.65 16.85
N ASN A 85 -2.55 -9.36 17.62
CA ASN A 85 -2.05 -10.26 18.65
C ASN A 85 -3.07 -10.42 19.80
N GLY A 86 -3.75 -9.33 20.20
CA GLY A 86 -4.84 -9.39 21.18
C GLY A 86 -6.02 -10.27 20.73
N MET A 87 -6.29 -10.34 19.42
CA MET A 87 -7.31 -11.24 18.86
C MET A 87 -6.98 -12.73 19.03
N THR A 88 -5.76 -13.12 19.44
CA THR A 88 -5.45 -14.52 19.79
C THR A 88 -6.30 -15.05 20.93
N ARG A 89 -6.81 -14.17 21.80
CA ARG A 89 -7.73 -14.53 22.90
C ARG A 89 -9.16 -14.77 22.44
N LEU A 90 -9.50 -14.39 21.20
CA LEU A 90 -10.79 -14.68 20.56
C LEU A 90 -10.68 -16.00 19.79
N ALA A 91 -10.82 -17.13 20.50
CA ALA A 91 -10.64 -18.48 19.94
C ALA A 91 -11.52 -18.73 18.70
N ASP A 92 -12.74 -18.18 18.68
CA ASP A 92 -13.74 -18.38 17.61
C ASP A 92 -13.72 -17.29 16.52
N SER A 93 -12.63 -16.54 16.40
CA SER A 93 -12.54 -15.51 15.36
C SER A 93 -12.52 -16.14 13.95
N PRO A 94 -13.34 -15.66 13.00
CA PRO A 94 -13.30 -16.14 11.62
C PRO A 94 -12.02 -15.70 10.86
N PHE A 95 -11.16 -14.91 11.49
CA PHE A 95 -9.97 -14.30 10.87
C PHE A 95 -8.65 -14.96 11.29
N ASN A 96 -8.68 -16.17 11.86
CA ASN A 96 -7.49 -16.84 12.38
C ASN A 96 -6.40 -17.05 11.30
N THR A 97 -6.78 -17.38 10.08
CA THR A 97 -5.85 -17.58 8.95
C THR A 97 -5.30 -16.24 8.44
N GLU A 98 -6.20 -15.29 8.19
CA GLU A 98 -5.89 -13.98 7.65
C GLU A 98 -4.98 -13.20 8.61
N ARG A 99 -5.20 -13.32 9.93
CA ARG A 99 -4.38 -12.69 10.98
C ARG A 99 -2.89 -12.97 10.79
N TRP A 100 -2.51 -14.24 10.61
CA TRP A 100 -1.10 -14.61 10.42
C TRP A 100 -0.53 -14.02 9.14
N THR A 101 -1.30 -14.05 8.04
CA THR A 101 -0.85 -13.48 6.77
C THR A 101 -0.73 -11.95 6.80
N VAL A 102 -1.54 -11.25 7.60
CA VAL A 102 -1.45 -9.79 7.75
C VAL A 102 -0.26 -9.41 8.62
N ILE A 103 -0.02 -10.12 9.73
CA ILE A 103 1.17 -9.92 10.58
C ILE A 103 2.44 -10.09 9.74
N ASP A 104 2.48 -11.13 8.89
CA ASP A 104 3.60 -11.40 8.02
C ASP A 104 3.80 -10.28 6.99
N LYS A 105 2.74 -9.83 6.33
CA LYS A 105 2.79 -8.70 5.37
C LYS A 105 3.26 -7.40 6.02
N VAL A 106 2.82 -7.11 7.24
CA VAL A 106 3.24 -5.91 7.99
C VAL A 106 4.72 -5.98 8.36
N ARG A 107 5.21 -7.14 8.83
CA ARG A 107 6.64 -7.35 9.16
C ARG A 107 7.55 -7.18 7.96
N HIS A 108 7.18 -7.72 6.81
CA HIS A 108 7.97 -7.63 5.57
C HIS A 108 8.02 -6.22 4.97
N GLY A 109 7.12 -5.32 5.39
CA GLY A 109 7.11 -3.92 4.94
C GLY A 109 8.03 -2.98 5.71
N TRP A 110 8.77 -3.47 6.71
CA TRP A 110 9.58 -2.66 7.63
C TRP A 110 11.10 -2.80 7.41
N SER A 111 11.87 -1.80 7.88
CA SER A 111 13.33 -1.87 7.87
C SER A 111 13.85 -2.95 8.85
N PRO A 112 15.02 -3.56 8.58
CA PRO A 112 15.61 -4.58 9.46
C PRO A 112 15.82 -4.11 10.90
N ASP A 113 16.16 -2.82 11.08
CA ASP A 113 16.38 -2.23 12.40
C ASP A 113 15.09 -2.20 13.24
N LEU A 114 13.95 -1.92 12.60
CA LEU A 114 12.65 -1.91 13.27
C LEU A 114 12.22 -3.34 13.64
N GLN A 115 12.51 -4.32 12.78
CA GLN A 115 12.22 -5.73 13.09
C GLN A 115 12.95 -6.19 14.35
N LEU A 116 14.23 -5.86 14.49
CA LEU A 116 15.05 -6.22 15.67
C LEU A 116 14.57 -5.57 16.97
N GLN A 117 14.07 -4.33 16.90
CA GLN A 117 13.56 -3.62 18.08
C GLN A 117 12.20 -4.15 18.55
N LEU A 118 11.43 -4.78 17.66
CA LEU A 118 10.04 -5.15 17.90
C LEU A 118 9.84 -6.65 18.18
N GLU A 119 10.75 -7.51 17.75
CA GLU A 119 10.79 -8.91 18.16
C GLU A 119 10.66 -9.09 19.69
N PRO A 120 11.35 -8.32 20.56
CA PRO A 120 11.16 -8.38 22.02
C PRO A 120 9.76 -7.99 22.51
N LEU A 121 9.07 -7.09 21.80
CA LEU A 121 7.72 -6.64 22.17
C LEU A 121 6.64 -7.64 21.72
N LEU A 122 6.86 -8.32 20.60
CA LEU A 122 5.94 -9.33 20.05
C LEU A 122 6.19 -10.73 20.62
N SER A 123 7.42 -11.04 21.05
CA SER A 123 7.82 -12.31 21.68
C SER A 123 7.41 -12.42 23.14
N LYS A 124 7.08 -11.31 23.80
CA LYS A 124 6.36 -11.35 25.07
C LYS A 124 4.97 -11.91 24.82
N ARG A 125 4.84 -13.23 24.97
CA ARG A 125 3.57 -13.99 25.02
C ARG A 125 2.61 -13.51 26.10
N GLU A 126 2.99 -12.53 26.90
CA GLU A 126 2.16 -11.90 27.93
C GLU A 126 2.25 -10.38 27.81
N LEU A 127 1.68 -9.81 26.75
CA LEU A 127 1.13 -8.46 26.88
C LEU A 127 -0.16 -8.59 27.70
N SER A 128 0.01 -8.55 29.03
CA SER A 128 -1.06 -8.18 29.94
C SER A 128 -1.37 -6.70 29.71
N ILE A 129 -2.28 -6.44 28.77
CA ILE A 129 -2.88 -5.12 28.63
C ILE A 129 -3.93 -5.02 29.76
N PRO A 130 -3.87 -3.98 30.63
CA PRO A 130 -4.79 -3.81 31.75
C PRO A 130 -6.25 -3.67 31.31
#